data_AF-A0A7Z0SD41-F1
#
_entry.id   AF-A0A7Z0SD41-F1
#
_cell.length_a   1.000
_cell.length_b   1.000
_cell.length_c   1.000
_cell.angle_alpha   90.00
_cell.angle_beta   90.00
_cell.angle_gamma   90.00
#
_symmetry.space_group_name_H-M   'P 1'
#
loop_
_entity.id
_entity.type
_entity.pdbx_description
1 polymer ?
#
loop_
_entity_poly.entity_id
_entity_poly.type
_entity_poly.pdbx_seq_one_letter_code
_entity_poly.pdbx_strand_id
1 'polypeptide(L)'
;MEHDGVIRGAVLNDSFSGETHKKASAIVKPTGQWTYPEKDWCRLSKGVHLIMPKILDNEALLLTAKSDGRVFFIIPWYGLTLLGTTEKKMRFKPCDG
;
A
#
# COMPACT_ATOMS: atom_id res chain seq x y z
N MET A 1 25.33 6.55 -4.78
CA MET A 1 26.34 6.57 -5.85
C MET A 1 25.94 7.66 -6.82
N GLU A 2 26.47 8.86 -6.60
CA GLU A 2 26.23 10.04 -7.42
C GLU A 2 27.59 10.57 -7.85
N HIS A 3 27.74 10.89 -9.13
CA HIS A 3 28.94 11.50 -9.69
C HIS A 3 28.48 12.59 -10.66
N ASP A 4 28.96 13.81 -10.47
CA ASP A 4 28.56 15.00 -11.24
C ASP A 4 27.04 15.22 -11.30
N GLY A 5 26.32 14.97 -10.19
CA GLY A 5 24.87 15.12 -10.13
C GLY A 5 24.08 13.96 -10.76
N VAL A 6 24.76 12.94 -11.29
CA VAL A 6 24.12 11.79 -11.94
C VAL A 6 24.17 10.57 -11.04
N ILE A 7 23.00 9.99 -10.76
CA ILE A 7 22.91 8.74 -10.00
C ILE A 7 23.31 7.59 -10.93
N ARG A 8 24.34 6.82 -10.55
CA ARG A 8 24.94 5.75 -11.39
C ARG A 8 24.77 4.33 -10.84
N GLY A 9 23.95 4.17 -9.81
CA GLY A 9 23.68 2.86 -9.23
C GLY A 9 22.85 2.94 -7.96
N ALA A 10 22.36 1.78 -7.52
CA ALA A 10 21.72 1.56 -6.23
C ALA A 10 22.51 0.52 -5.44
N VAL A 11 22.44 0.59 -4.11
CA VAL A 11 22.93 -0.47 -3.23
C VAL A 11 21.75 -1.36 -2.90
N LEU A 12 21.82 -2.63 -3.29
CA LEU A 12 20.80 -3.63 -2.97
C LEU A 12 21.38 -4.58 -1.93
N ASN A 13 20.69 -4.76 -0.82
CA ASN A 13 20.98 -5.81 0.16
C ASN A 13 20.03 -6.97 -0.11
N ASP A 14 20.56 -8.14 -0.44
CA ASP A 14 19.76 -9.36 -0.58
C ASP A 14 19.42 -9.91 0.81
N SER A 15 18.13 -9.92 1.16
CA SER A 15 17.64 -10.40 2.45
C SER A 15 17.73 -11.91 2.64
N PHE A 16 17.97 -12.68 1.58
CA PHE A 16 18.09 -14.14 1.62
C PHE A 16 19.54 -14.61 1.72
N SER A 17 20.44 -14.01 0.94
CA SER A 17 21.86 -14.38 0.91
C SER A 17 22.76 -13.50 1.78
N GLY A 18 22.34 -12.27 2.11
CA GLY A 18 23.16 -11.27 2.79
C GLY A 18 24.14 -10.53 1.88
N GLU A 19 24.16 -10.82 0.58
CA GLU A 19 25.05 -10.15 -0.37
C GLU A 19 24.62 -8.71 -0.70
N THR A 20 25.57 -7.91 -1.20
CA THR A 20 25.33 -6.53 -1.63
C THR A 20 25.68 -6.31 -3.10
N HIS A 21 24.77 -5.74 -3.88
CA HIS A 21 24.97 -5.43 -5.31
C HIS A 21 24.94 -3.91 -5.59
N LYS A 22 25.70 -3.44 -6.58
CA LYS A 22 26.02 -1.98 -6.76
C LYS A 22 25.94 -1.39 -8.18
N LYS A 23 25.35 -2.04 -9.18
CA LYS A 23 25.41 -1.54 -10.59
C LYS A 23 24.02 -1.42 -11.23
N ALA A 24 23.72 -0.25 -11.80
CA ALA A 24 22.52 -0.02 -12.62
C ALA A 24 22.81 1.01 -13.72
N SER A 25 22.24 0.80 -14.91
CA SER A 25 22.33 1.75 -16.05
C SER A 25 21.23 2.82 -16.02
N ALA A 26 20.14 2.56 -15.31
CA ALA A 26 19.03 3.49 -15.06
C ALA A 26 18.39 3.17 -13.71
N ILE A 27 17.76 4.16 -13.08
CA ILE A 27 17.11 4.01 -11.77
C ILE A 27 15.70 4.59 -11.84
N VAL A 28 14.72 3.77 -11.49
CA VAL A 28 13.33 4.18 -11.24
C VAL A 28 13.02 3.82 -9.79
N LYS A 29 12.28 4.68 -9.08
CA LYS A 29 11.90 4.46 -7.67
C LYS A 29 10.39 4.21 -7.53
N PRO A 30 9.85 3.07 -8.02
CA PRO A 30 8.41 2.76 -7.99
C PRO A 30 7.99 2.18 -6.62
N THR A 31 8.39 2.82 -5.52
CA THR A 31 8.28 2.25 -4.17
C THR A 31 6.98 2.60 -3.45
N GLY A 32 5.97 3.14 -4.15
CA GLY A 32 4.66 3.43 -3.57
C GLY A 32 4.73 4.22 -2.25
N GLN A 33 4.10 3.69 -1.19
CA GLN A 33 4.06 4.31 0.13
C GLN A 33 5.44 4.56 0.77
N TRP A 34 6.46 3.79 0.39
CA TRP A 34 7.83 3.92 0.90
C TRP A 34 8.58 5.13 0.31
N THR A 35 7.95 5.91 -0.57
CA THR A 35 8.46 7.24 -0.97
C THR A 35 8.21 8.29 0.13
N TYR A 36 7.29 8.04 1.08
CA TYR A 36 7.08 8.91 2.23
C TYR A 36 8.19 8.68 3.29
N PRO A 37 8.72 9.72 3.97
CA PRO A 37 8.31 11.13 3.94
C PRO A 37 9.07 12.00 2.92
N GLU A 38 9.87 11.42 2.02
CA GLU A 38 10.76 12.19 1.13
C GLU A 38 10.03 13.19 0.22
N LYS A 39 8.71 13.04 0.06
CA LYS A 39 7.87 13.85 -0.83
C LYS A 39 6.60 14.35 -0.12
N ASP A 40 6.50 15.66 0.07
CA ASP A 40 5.38 16.32 0.76
C ASP A 40 4.03 16.22 0.03
N TRP A 41 4.02 15.83 -1.24
CA TRP A 41 2.78 15.58 -2.00
C TRP A 41 2.16 14.20 -1.71
N CYS A 42 2.84 13.33 -0.96
CA CYS A 42 2.34 12.01 -0.61
C CYS A 42 1.63 12.04 0.76
N ARG A 43 0.38 11.56 0.81
CA ARG A 43 -0.39 11.40 2.06
C ARG A 43 -0.73 9.93 2.29
N LEU A 44 -0.31 9.38 3.43
CA LEU A 44 -0.64 8.00 3.80
C LEU A 44 -2.06 7.89 4.38
N SER A 45 -2.84 6.95 3.83
CA SER A 45 -4.10 6.47 4.40
C SER A 45 -4.04 4.96 4.60
N LYS A 46 -4.70 4.47 5.64
CA LYS A 46 -4.94 3.04 5.87
C LYS A 46 -6.43 2.76 5.72
N GLY A 47 -6.74 1.68 5.01
CA GLY A 47 -8.03 1.03 5.04
C GLY A 47 -7.93 -0.40 5.54
N VAL A 48 -9.05 -0.94 5.99
CA VAL A 48 -9.20 -2.35 6.37
C VAL A 48 -10.42 -2.94 5.69
N HIS A 49 -10.42 -4.25 5.51
CA HIS A 49 -11.58 -5.03 5.10
C HIS A 49 -11.86 -6.12 6.14
N LEU A 50 -13.13 -6.43 6.34
CA LEU A 50 -13.59 -7.49 7.24
C LEU A 50 -14.12 -8.65 6.41
N ILE A 51 -13.83 -9.87 6.85
CA ILE A 51 -14.45 -11.09 6.31
C ILE A 51 -15.56 -11.52 7.26
N MET A 52 -16.76 -11.70 6.72
CA MET A 52 -17.98 -11.99 7.48
C MET A 52 -18.74 -13.18 6.89
N PRO A 53 -19.67 -13.79 7.67
CA PRO A 53 -20.61 -14.77 7.13
C PRO A 53 -21.34 -14.23 5.89
N LYS A 54 -21.68 -15.15 4.98
CA LYS A 54 -22.34 -14.84 3.73
C LYS A 54 -23.66 -14.10 3.96
N ILE A 55 -23.81 -12.96 3.31
CA ILE A 55 -25.07 -12.19 3.30
C ILE A 55 -25.64 -11.96 1.89
N LEU A 56 -24.83 -12.15 0.85
CA LEU A 56 -25.20 -12.01 -0.56
C LEU A 56 -24.72 -13.24 -1.33
N ASP A 57 -25.46 -13.62 -2.39
CA ASP A 57 -25.09 -14.74 -3.24
C ASP A 57 -24.03 -14.35 -4.27
N ASN A 58 -24.40 -13.53 -5.26
CA ASN A 58 -23.58 -13.32 -6.45
C ASN A 58 -23.32 -11.85 -6.78
N GLU A 59 -24.13 -10.93 -6.27
CA GLU A 59 -24.02 -9.51 -6.59
C GLU A 59 -23.37 -8.72 -5.47
N ALA A 60 -22.53 -7.76 -5.83
CA ALA A 60 -21.92 -6.83 -4.89
C ALA A 60 -22.83 -5.60 -4.70
N LEU A 61 -22.88 -5.09 -3.47
CA LEU A 61 -23.58 -3.84 -3.18
C LEU A 61 -22.57 -2.72 -2.91
N LEU A 62 -22.89 -1.54 -3.45
CA LEU A 62 -22.27 -0.27 -3.08
C LEU A 62 -23.25 0.50 -2.20
N LEU A 63 -22.84 0.84 -1.00
CA LEU A 63 -23.65 1.53 -0.01
C LEU A 63 -22.94 2.77 0.50
N THR A 64 -23.71 3.72 1.01
CA THR A 64 -23.19 4.94 1.64
C THR A 64 -23.55 4.98 3.11
N ALA A 65 -22.56 5.14 3.97
CA ALA A 65 -22.77 5.24 5.42
C ALA A 65 -23.49 6.55 5.74
N LYS A 66 -24.66 6.46 6.38
CA LYS A 66 -25.44 7.65 6.77
C LYS A 66 -24.73 8.55 7.77
N SER A 67 -23.81 7.99 8.57
CA SER A 67 -23.11 8.70 9.63
C SER A 67 -22.08 9.72 9.11
N ASP A 68 -21.44 9.44 7.98
CA ASP A 68 -20.32 10.24 7.48
C ASP A 68 -20.20 10.31 5.95
N GLY A 69 -21.17 9.76 5.22
CA GLY A 69 -21.25 9.83 3.77
C GLY A 69 -20.22 8.95 3.04
N ARG A 70 -19.44 8.10 3.72
CA ARG A 70 -18.45 7.26 3.06
C ARG A 70 -19.09 6.11 2.31
N VAL A 71 -18.53 5.80 1.15
CA VAL A 71 -18.90 4.64 0.36
C VAL A 71 -18.21 3.39 0.90
N PHE A 72 -18.94 2.30 1.02
CA PHE A 72 -18.43 0.97 1.32
C PHE A 72 -19.13 -0.07 0.45
N PHE A 73 -18.49 -1.23 0.35
CA PHE A 73 -18.87 -2.36 -0.47
C PHE A 73 -19.17 -3.58 0.39
N ILE A 74 -20.15 -4.34 -0.08
CA ILE A 74 -20.45 -5.69 0.39
C ILE A 74 -20.26 -6.62 -0.80
N ILE A 75 -19.24 -7.46 -0.77
CA ILE A 75 -18.84 -8.27 -1.93
C ILE A 75 -18.89 -9.76 -1.55
N PRO A 76 -19.66 -10.61 -2.27
CA PRO A 76 -19.52 -12.06 -2.16
C PRO A 76 -18.09 -12.50 -2.46
N TRP A 77 -17.46 -13.23 -1.54
CA TRP A 77 -16.06 -13.63 -1.66
C TRP A 77 -15.88 -15.06 -1.12
N TYR A 78 -15.63 -16.03 -2.00
CA TYR A 78 -15.44 -17.46 -1.68
C TYR A 78 -16.44 -18.03 -0.65
N GLY A 79 -17.73 -17.79 -0.84
CA GLY A 79 -18.78 -18.26 0.07
C GLY A 79 -18.90 -17.48 1.38
N LEU A 80 -18.16 -16.38 1.51
CA LEU A 80 -18.23 -15.41 2.60
C LEU A 80 -18.56 -14.01 2.03
N THR A 81 -18.41 -12.99 2.85
CA THR A 81 -18.57 -11.59 2.44
C THR A 81 -17.34 -10.78 2.83
N LEU A 82 -16.78 -10.05 1.86
CA LEU A 82 -15.81 -8.99 2.10
C LEU A 82 -16.57 -7.67 2.30
N LEU A 83 -16.44 -7.11 3.50
CA LEU A 83 -16.99 -5.81 3.86
C LEU A 83 -15.88 -4.77 3.94
N GLY A 84 -16.02 -3.64 3.25
CA GLY A 84 -15.07 -2.54 3.39
C GLY A 84 -15.18 -1.47 2.30
N THR A 85 -14.30 -0.47 2.29
CA THR A 85 -13.18 -0.28 3.22
C THR A 85 -13.46 0.79 4.27
N THR A 86 -12.46 1.04 5.12
CA THR A 86 -12.39 2.21 6.00
C THR A 86 -11.30 3.16 5.49
N GLU A 87 -11.28 4.40 5.99
CA GLU A 87 -10.19 5.33 5.73
C GLU A 87 -9.73 5.95 7.05
N LYS A 88 -8.43 5.87 7.33
CA LYS A 88 -7.78 6.54 8.46
C LYS A 88 -6.45 7.13 8.02
N LYS A 89 -6.23 8.42 8.30
CA LYS A 89 -4.92 9.06 8.09
C LYS A 89 -3.85 8.33 8.91
N MET A 90 -2.73 8.03 8.28
CA MET A 90 -1.59 7.35 8.90
C MET A 90 -0.36 8.26 8.91
N ARG A 91 0.54 7.98 9.85
CA ARG A 91 1.92 8.45 9.82
C ARG A 91 2.80 7.26 9.49
N PHE A 92 3.82 7.48 8.67
CA PHE A 92 4.81 6.46 8.40
C PHE A 92 5.50 6.06 9.69
N LYS A 93 5.55 4.75 9.93
CA LYS A 93 6.40 4.15 10.95
C LYS A 93 7.38 3.25 10.18
N PRO A 94 8.70 3.51 10.26
CA PRO A 94 9.69 2.54 9.81
C PRO A 94 9.45 1.21 10.53
N CYS A 95 9.71 0.08 9.88
CA CYS A 95 9.85 -1.17 10.61
C CYS A 95 11.08 -1.03 11.51
N ASP A 96 10.95 -1.38 12.79
CA ASP A 96 12.11 -1.54 13.66
C ASP A 96 12.96 -2.67 13.06
N GLY A 97 14.23 -2.36 12.79
CA GLY A 97 15.21 -3.32 12.24
C GLY A 97 15.72 -4.29 13.29
#